data_AF-A0A8H4PKI7-F1
#
_entry.id   AF-A0A8H4PKI7-F1
#
_cell.length_a   1.000
_cell.length_b   1.000
_cell.length_c   1.000
_cell.angle_alpha   90.00
_cell.angle_beta   90.00
_cell.angle_gamma   90.00
#
_symmetry.space_group_name_H-M   'P 1'
#
loop_
_entity.id
_entity.type
_entity.pdbx_description
1 polymer ?
#
loop_
_entity_poly.entity_id
_entity_poly.type
_entity_poly.pdbx_seq_one_letter_code
_entity_poly.pdbx_strand_id
1 'polypeptide(L)' 'MSAAQLLNPKAESRRRGEALKVNISAGEGLQDVLKSNLGPRGTIKMLVDGAGQ' A
#
# COMPACT_ATOMS: atom_id res chain seq x y z
N MET A 1 25.57 -7.80 -18.03
CA MET A 1 24.12 -7.71 -18.27
C MET A 1 23.49 -7.04 -17.05
N SER A 2 22.70 -5.99 -17.22
CA SER A 2 22.10 -5.28 -16.07
C SER A 2 20.93 -6.09 -15.50
N ALA A 3 20.78 -6.16 -14.17
CA ALA A 3 19.73 -6.94 -13.51
C ALA A 3 18.29 -6.58 -13.96
N ALA A 4 18.09 -5.37 -14.51
CA ALA A 4 16.82 -4.94 -15.07
C ALA A 4 16.42 -5.71 -16.35
N GLN A 5 17.39 -6.26 -17.09
CA GLN A 5 17.14 -7.02 -18.33
C GLN A 5 16.65 -8.46 -18.08
N LEU A 6 16.70 -8.95 -16.82
CA LEU A 6 16.24 -10.28 -16.43
C LEU A 6 14.78 -10.31 -15.97
N LEU A 7 14.11 -9.16 -15.98
CA LEU A 7 12.74 -9.01 -15.50
C LEU A 7 11.75 -9.12 -16.67
N ASN A 8 10.62 -9.77 -16.43
CA ASN A 8 9.52 -9.82 -17.40
C ASN A 8 9.06 -8.39 -17.73
N PRO A 9 8.53 -8.12 -18.95
CA PRO A 9 8.14 -6.77 -19.39
C PRO A 9 7.07 -6.05 -18.54
N LYS A 10 6.43 -6.73 -17.58
CA LYS A 10 5.45 -6.17 -16.63
C LYS A 10 5.91 -6.20 -15.17
N ALA A 11 7.14 -6.66 -14.91
CA ALA A 11 7.65 -6.77 -13.56
C ALA A 11 8.17 -5.40 -13.11
N GLU A 12 7.52 -4.84 -12.09
CA GLU A 12 8.04 -3.67 -11.39
C GLU A 12 9.18 -4.10 -10.48
N SER A 13 10.31 -3.40 -10.56
CA SER A 13 11.46 -3.61 -9.66
C SER A 13 11.94 -2.27 -9.13
N ARG A 14 12.16 -2.23 -7.82
CA ARG A 14 12.72 -1.09 -7.09
C ARG A 14 14.01 -1.53 -6.42
N ARG A 15 14.97 -0.62 -6.30
CA ARG A 15 16.18 -0.91 -5.52
C ARG A 15 15.81 -1.05 -4.05
N ARG A 16 16.59 -1.84 -3.29
CA ARG A 16 16.26 -2.17 -1.87
C ARG A 16 15.91 -0.94 -1.01
N GLY A 17 16.67 0.15 -1.10
CA GLY A 17 16.40 1.38 -0.34
C GLY A 17 15.10 2.07 -0.75
N GLU A 18 14.79 2.10 -2.05
CA GLU A 18 13.54 2.67 -2.57
C GLU A 18 12.34 1.80 -2.18
N ALA A 19 12.48 0.48 -2.27
CA ALA A 19 11.45 -0.48 -1.87
C ALA A 19 11.10 -0.34 -0.38
N LEU A 20 12.11 -0.21 0.49
CA LEU A 20 11.90 0.02 1.92
C LEU A 20 11.12 1.31 2.17
N LYS A 21 11.51 2.41 1.52
CA LYS A 21 10.81 3.69 1.64
C LYS A 21 9.34 3.58 1.21
N VAL A 22 9.07 2.93 0.09
CA VAL A 22 7.70 2.71 -0.41
C VAL A 22 6.88 1.88 0.59
N ASN A 23 7.45 0.82 1.15
CA ASN A 23 6.75 -0.03 2.12
C ASN A 23 6.42 0.71 3.41
N ILE A 24 7.32 1.56 3.91
CA ILE A 24 7.07 2.39 5.10
C ILE A 24 5.91 3.33 4.84
N SER A 25 5.95 4.11 3.75
CA SER A 25 4.89 5.06 3.43
C SER A 25 3.54 4.38 3.16
N ALA A 26 3.54 3.19 2.53
CA ALA A 26 2.33 2.39 2.36
C ALA A 26 1.75 1.93 3.72
N GLY A 27 2.62 1.48 4.63
CA GLY A 27 2.23 1.07 5.98
C GLY A 27 1.67 2.23 6.81
N GLU A 28 2.32 3.39 6.77
CA GLU A 28 1.84 4.62 7.43
C GLU A 28 0.46 5.04 6.90
N GLY A 29 0.27 5.03 5.57
CA GLY A 29 -1.02 5.36 4.97
C GLY A 29 -2.15 4.41 5.42
N LEU A 30 -1.88 3.10 5.48
CA LEU A 30 -2.85 2.13 5.98
C LEU A 30 -3.13 2.30 7.48
N GLN A 31 -2.09 2.63 8.28
CA GLN A 31 -2.26 2.92 9.70
C GLN A 31 -3.17 4.14 9.89
N ASP A 32 -2.97 5.22 9.14
CA ASP A 32 -3.78 6.44 9.23
C ASP A 32 -5.24 6.17 8.88
N VAL A 33 -5.50 5.29 7.91
CA VAL A 33 -6.86 4.83 7.60
C VAL A 33 -7.45 4.09 8.81
N LEU A 34 -6.72 3.17 9.44
CA LEU A 34 -7.27 2.33 10.52
C LEU A 34 -7.33 3.05 11.88
N LYS A 35 -6.58 4.14 12.05
CA LYS A 35 -6.45 4.87 13.32
C LYS A 35 -7.79 5.30 13.91
N SER A 36 -8.77 5.71 13.09
CA SER A 36 -10.08 6.14 13.57
C SER A 36 -11.02 4.99 13.94
N ASN A 37 -10.68 3.75 13.61
CA ASN A 37 -11.52 2.57 13.87
C ASN A 37 -11.32 2.00 15.29
N LEU A 38 -10.26 2.40 16.00
CA LEU A 38 -9.88 1.79 17.28
C LEU A 38 -10.45 2.54 18.49
N GLY A 39 -10.74 1.77 19.55
CA GLY A 39 -11.21 2.26 20.84
C GLY A 39 -12.74 2.21 20.99
N PRO A 40 -13.26 2.48 22.20
CA PRO A 40 -14.70 2.42 22.49
C PRO A 40 -15.52 3.47 21.73
N ARG A 41 -14.87 4.47 21.13
CA ARG A 41 -15.46 5.49 20.24
C ARG A 41 -14.96 5.38 18.79
N GLY A 42 -14.34 4.26 18.43
CA GLY A 42 -13.92 4.01 17.06
C GLY A 42 -15.11 4.06 16.11
N THR A 43 -14.88 4.54 14.89
CA THR A 43 -15.91 4.63 13.84
C THR A 43 -15.84 3.44 12.89
N ILE A 44 -16.96 3.10 12.24
CA ILE A 44 -17.00 2.10 11.17
C ILE A 44 -16.83 2.82 9.82
N LYS A 45 -16.18 2.17 8.86
CA LYS A 45 -16.09 2.64 7.48
C LYS A 45 -16.91 1.74 6.57
N MET A 46 -17.78 2.36 5.78
CA MET A 46 -18.50 1.69 4.70
C MET A 46 -17.62 1.74 3.45
N LEU A 47 -17.16 0.58 2.99
CA LEU A 47 -16.45 0.46 1.72
C LEU A 47 -17.49 0.16 0.64
N VAL A 48 -17.58 1.05 -0.35
CA VAL A 48 -18.47 0.89 -1.51
C VAL A 48 -17.58 0.68 -2.73
N ASP A 49 -17.95 -0.27 -3.58
CA ASP A 49 -17.23 -0.53 -4.81
C ASP A 49 -17.57 0.50 -5.91
N GLY A 50 -16.94 0.36 -7.08
CA GLY A 50 -17.19 1.28 -8.21
C GLY A 50 -18.58 1.16 -8.84
N ALA A 51 -19.34 0.10 -8.54
CA ALA A 51 -20.68 -0.13 -9.07
C ALA A 51 -21.78 0.48 -8.17
N GLY A 52 -21.41 0.99 -6.98
CA GLY A 52 -22.35 1.66 -6.09
C GLY A 52 -23.46 0.75 -5.53
N GLN A 53 -23.22 -0.57 -5.56
CA GLN A 53 -24.05 -1.61 -4.97
C GLN A 53 -23.32 -2.22 -3.77
#